data_AF-A0A821ZQA4-F1
#
_entry.id   AF-A0A821ZQA4-F1
#
_cell.length_a   1.000
_cell.length_b   1.000
_cell.length_c   1.000
_cell.angle_alpha   90.00
_cell.angle_beta   90.00
_cell.angle_gamma   90.00
#
_symmetry.space_group_name_H-M   'P 1'
#
loop_
_entity.id
_entity.type
_entity.pdbx_description
1 polymer ?
#
loop_
_entity_poly.entity_id
_entity_poly.type
_entity_poly.pdbx_seq_one_letter_code
_entity_poly.pdbx_strand_id
1 'polypeptide(L)'
;MPEDVHEKLISSFVKYLGSIIQYIHKYYDEHSLLAESVAIFGITEIDKIKFDQIAKCVAILNLAVDHDKLFEEIISLQNTYKEVNSYRESLFVQIEKYVGGHEIKKQMVNEVFEELDDEELVNKILTQAQNHQDSCHKIRPDQLWTFLIIKITTHCDETTKLISYVYSISCSNAFTEDVFSHMKHLWTNSRNSMLSETVAAELKIRLNCNEFFYICSK
;
A
#
# COMPACT_ATOMS: atom_id res chain seq x y z
N MET A 1 32.82 -32.11 39.05
CA MET A 1 33.17 -31.98 37.62
C MET A 1 32.00 -32.02 36.60
N PRO A 2 30.70 -31.74 36.92
CA PRO A 2 29.66 -31.55 35.89
C PRO A 2 29.37 -30.09 35.49
N GLU A 3 29.76 -29.10 36.30
CA GLU A 3 29.38 -27.68 36.12
C GLU A 3 29.98 -27.05 34.85
N ASP A 4 31.22 -27.39 34.50
CA ASP A 4 31.93 -26.84 33.32
C ASP A 4 31.33 -27.29 31.98
N VAL A 5 30.69 -28.47 31.94
CA VAL A 5 30.00 -28.96 30.73
C VAL A 5 28.66 -28.22 30.54
N HIS A 6 27.97 -27.93 31.64
CA HIS A 6 26.69 -27.24 31.63
C HIS A 6 26.85 -25.78 31.19
N GLU A 7 27.87 -25.07 31.70
CA GLU A 7 28.17 -23.70 31.27
C GLU A 7 28.59 -23.61 29.80
N LYS A 8 29.37 -24.58 29.31
CA LYS A 8 29.74 -24.65 27.89
C LYS A 8 28.54 -24.90 26.99
N LEU A 9 27.60 -25.74 27.43
CA LEU A 9 26.37 -26.01 26.68
C LEU A 9 25.48 -24.76 26.62
N ILE A 10 25.29 -24.07 27.75
CA ILE A 10 24.55 -22.79 27.79
C ILE A 10 25.21 -21.76 26.88
N SER A 11 26.52 -21.60 26.95
CA SER A 11 27.26 -20.65 26.10
C SER A 11 27.10 -20.96 24.61
N SER A 12 27.14 -22.24 24.24
CA SER A 12 26.93 -22.66 22.85
C SER A 12 25.49 -22.39 22.38
N PHE A 13 24.51 -22.61 23.25
CA PHE A 13 23.10 -22.37 22.94
C PHE A 13 22.79 -20.87 22.80
N VAL A 14 23.36 -20.03 23.66
CA VAL A 14 23.25 -18.57 23.56
C VAL A 14 23.87 -18.05 22.27
N LYS A 15 25.04 -18.58 21.86
CA LYS A 15 25.66 -18.24 20.57
C LYS A 15 24.78 -18.65 19.39
N TYR A 16 24.18 -19.83 19.44
CA TYR A 16 23.26 -20.32 18.42
C TYR A 16 22.01 -19.44 18.30
N LEU A 17 21.37 -19.11 19.42
CA LEU A 17 20.24 -18.17 19.44
C LEU A 17 20.65 -16.79 18.92
N GLY A 18 21.84 -16.29 19.27
CA GLY A 18 22.38 -15.04 18.74
C GLY A 18 22.52 -15.05 17.22
N SER A 19 23.01 -16.16 16.64
CA SER A 19 23.10 -16.33 15.19
C SER A 19 21.74 -16.41 14.51
N ILE A 20 20.75 -17.07 15.13
CA ILE A 20 19.37 -17.09 14.62
C ILE A 20 18.77 -15.70 14.65
N ILE A 21 18.93 -14.96 15.75
CA ILE A 21 18.43 -13.58 15.87
C ILE A 21 19.10 -12.72 14.79
N GLN A 22 20.42 -12.79 14.61
CA GLN A 22 21.10 -12.06 13.53
C GLN A 22 20.61 -12.46 12.14
N TYR A 23 20.31 -13.74 11.91
CA TYR A 23 19.72 -14.20 10.65
C TYR A 23 18.32 -13.63 10.44
N ILE A 24 17.45 -13.66 11.46
CA ILE A 24 16.11 -13.08 11.41
C ILE A 24 16.20 -11.56 11.17
N HIS A 25 17.06 -10.85 11.90
CA HIS A 25 17.26 -9.41 11.68
C HIS A 25 17.79 -9.11 10.26
N LYS A 26 18.67 -9.95 9.73
CA LYS A 26 19.24 -9.77 8.39
C LYS A 26 18.21 -10.00 7.28
N TYR A 27 17.28 -10.94 7.44
CA TYR A 27 16.41 -11.41 6.35
C TYR A 27 14.92 -11.13 6.54
N TYR A 28 14.46 -10.79 7.74
CA TYR A 28 13.04 -10.57 8.06
C TYR A 28 12.74 -9.17 8.62
N ASP A 29 13.75 -8.42 9.10
CA ASP A 29 13.60 -7.01 9.53
C ASP A 29 13.55 -6.04 8.33
N GLU A 30 13.91 -6.50 7.13
CA GLU A 30 13.77 -5.73 5.87
C GLU A 30 12.32 -5.28 5.63
N HIS A 31 11.33 -6.02 6.16
CA HIS A 31 9.92 -5.63 6.08
C HIS A 31 9.54 -4.49 7.04
N SER A 32 10.20 -4.37 8.20
CA SER A 32 10.04 -3.20 9.08
C SER A 32 10.64 -1.96 8.41
N LEU A 33 11.85 -2.09 7.86
CA LEU A 33 12.53 -0.99 7.16
C LEU A 33 11.74 -0.54 5.91
N LEU A 34 11.18 -1.48 5.15
CA LEU A 34 10.31 -1.19 4.03
C LEU A 34 9.05 -0.44 4.49
N ALA A 35 8.33 -0.97 5.48
CA ALA A 35 7.10 -0.33 5.99
C ALA A 35 7.37 1.08 6.53
N GLU A 36 8.45 1.26 7.28
CA GLU A 36 8.89 2.57 7.80
C GLU A 36 9.25 3.55 6.66
N SER A 37 9.95 3.06 5.64
CA SER A 37 10.35 3.89 4.49
C SER A 37 9.16 4.29 3.62
N VAL A 38 8.14 3.45 3.52
CA VAL A 38 6.93 3.70 2.73
C VAL A 38 5.92 4.57 3.50
N ALA A 39 5.91 4.49 4.83
CA ALA A 39 5.00 5.25 5.69
C ALA A 39 5.10 6.78 5.50
N ILE A 40 6.22 7.29 4.96
CA ILE A 40 6.40 8.71 4.64
C ILE A 40 5.35 9.22 3.65
N PHE A 41 4.86 8.37 2.75
CA PHE A 41 3.81 8.71 1.79
C PHE A 41 2.41 8.72 2.41
N GLY A 42 2.27 8.24 3.64
CA GLY A 42 1.04 8.36 4.44
C GLY A 42 0.88 9.69 5.16
N ILE A 43 1.87 10.59 5.07
CA ILE A 43 1.87 11.90 5.74
C ILE A 43 1.14 12.94 4.87
N THR A 44 0.22 13.70 5.47
CA THR A 44 -0.55 14.76 4.78
C THR A 44 0.17 16.12 4.75
N GLU A 45 1.23 16.28 5.56
CA GLU A 45 2.09 17.46 5.63
C GLU A 45 3.34 17.25 4.76
N ILE A 46 3.14 17.31 3.44
CA ILE A 46 4.17 16.96 2.44
C ILE A 46 5.38 17.90 2.50
N ASP A 47 5.18 19.15 2.95
CA ASP A 47 6.23 20.14 3.16
C ASP A 47 7.24 19.76 4.25
N LYS A 48 6.89 18.84 5.14
CA LYS A 48 7.78 18.34 6.21
C LYS A 48 8.61 17.14 5.77
N ILE A 49 8.31 16.53 4.62
CA ILE A 49 9.03 15.36 4.12
C ILE A 49 10.42 15.79 3.64
N LYS A 50 11.46 15.16 4.18
CA LYS A 50 12.84 15.43 3.75
C LYS A 50 13.21 14.52 2.58
N PHE A 51 13.93 15.07 1.60
CA PHE A 51 14.38 14.29 0.45
C PHE A 51 15.25 13.07 0.84
N ASP A 52 16.04 13.16 1.91
CA ASP A 52 16.80 12.02 2.45
C ASP A 52 15.91 10.81 2.79
N GLN A 53 14.68 11.04 3.26
CA GLN A 53 13.72 9.98 3.55
C GLN A 53 13.20 9.33 2.25
N ILE A 54 12.96 10.14 1.23
CA ILE A 54 12.53 9.68 -0.11
C ILE A 54 13.65 8.89 -0.78
N ALA A 55 14.88 9.38 -0.72
CA ALA A 55 16.06 8.70 -1.28
C ALA A 55 16.30 7.33 -0.63
N LYS A 56 16.13 7.23 0.69
CA LYS A 56 16.17 5.95 1.42
C LYS A 56 15.08 5.00 0.94
N CYS A 57 13.86 5.49 0.74
CA CYS A 57 12.75 4.70 0.21
C CYS A 57 13.07 4.19 -1.21
N VAL A 58 13.56 5.03 -2.11
CA VAL A 58 13.99 4.63 -3.47
C VAL A 58 15.08 3.55 -3.41
N ALA A 59 16.05 3.68 -2.50
CA ALA A 59 17.12 2.70 -2.33
C ALA A 59 16.60 1.35 -1.81
N ILE A 60 15.68 1.34 -0.84
CA ILE A 60 15.05 0.12 -0.29
C ILE A 60 14.18 -0.56 -1.35
N LEU A 61 13.39 0.23 -2.11
CA LEU A 61 12.54 -0.27 -3.18
C LEU A 61 13.33 -0.68 -4.44
N ASN A 62 14.64 -0.38 -4.48
CA ASN A 62 15.52 -0.62 -5.62
C ASN A 62 14.92 -0.12 -6.95
N LEU A 63 14.34 1.08 -6.92
CA LEU A 63 13.72 1.68 -8.09
C LEU A 63 14.76 2.42 -8.93
N ALA A 64 14.77 2.15 -10.23
CA ALA A 64 15.58 2.91 -11.19
C ALA A 64 14.92 4.28 -11.43
N VAL A 65 15.40 5.30 -10.73
CA VAL A 65 14.85 6.68 -10.75
C VAL A 65 16.00 7.66 -10.92
N ASP A 66 15.77 8.74 -11.65
CA ASP A 66 16.72 9.87 -11.69
C ASP A 66 16.58 10.69 -10.41
N HIS A 67 17.61 10.66 -9.55
CA HIS A 67 17.58 11.34 -8.25
C HIS A 67 17.54 12.87 -8.35
N ASP A 68 18.19 13.47 -9.36
CA ASP A 68 18.21 14.92 -9.52
C ASP A 68 16.84 15.40 -9.99
N LYS A 69 16.27 14.71 -10.99
CA LYS A 69 14.90 14.99 -11.47
C LYS A 69 13.86 14.75 -10.38
N LEU A 70 13.98 13.66 -9.61
CA LEU A 70 13.09 13.38 -8.47
C LEU A 70 13.17 14.49 -7.41
N PHE A 71 14.37 15.00 -7.12
CA PHE A 71 14.52 16.11 -6.17
C PHE A 71 13.77 17.36 -6.64
N GLU A 72 13.96 17.76 -7.90
CA GLU A 72 13.28 18.92 -8.48
C GLU A 72 11.75 18.78 -8.46
N GLU A 73 11.24 17.60 -8.81
CA GLU A 73 9.80 17.30 -8.78
C GLU A 73 9.22 17.38 -7.36
N ILE A 74 9.90 16.80 -6.37
CA ILE A 74 9.45 16.85 -4.96
C ILE A 74 9.44 18.28 -4.43
N ILE A 75 10.47 19.08 -4.72
CA ILE A 75 10.49 20.49 -4.31
C ILE A 75 9.34 21.26 -4.95
N SER A 76 9.07 21.00 -6.23
CA SER A 76 7.97 21.65 -6.94
C SER A 76 6.61 21.28 -6.35
N LEU A 77 6.39 19.99 -6.03
CA LEU A 77 5.18 19.52 -5.35
C LEU A 77 5.01 20.11 -3.94
N GLN A 78 6.09 20.25 -3.18
CA GLN A 78 6.08 20.90 -1.87
C GLN A 78 5.73 22.38 -1.96
N ASN A 79 6.19 23.08 -3.00
CA ASN A 79 5.82 24.47 -3.24
C ASN A 79 4.35 24.59 -3.63
N THR A 80 3.86 23.76 -4.54
CA THR A 80 2.43 23.69 -4.88
C THR A 80 1.59 23.40 -3.63
N TYR A 81 2.00 22.47 -2.78
CA TYR A 81 1.30 22.19 -1.52
C TYR A 81 1.19 23.44 -0.63
N LYS A 82 2.29 24.19 -0.44
CA LYS A 82 2.29 25.43 0.35
C LYS A 82 1.38 26.49 -0.25
N GLU A 83 1.41 26.64 -1.58
CA GLU A 83 0.50 27.55 -2.29
C GLU A 83 -0.95 27.17 -2.03
N VAL A 84 -1.31 25.89 -2.24
CA VAL A 84 -2.68 25.39 -2.03
C VAL A 84 -3.14 25.57 -0.58
N ASN A 85 -2.25 25.31 0.38
CA ASN A 85 -2.55 25.43 1.81
C ASN A 85 -2.63 26.90 2.28
N SER A 86 -2.13 27.85 1.48
CA SER A 86 -2.23 29.28 1.77
C SER A 86 -3.54 29.93 1.29
N TYR A 87 -4.34 29.22 0.48
CA TYR A 87 -5.64 29.72 0.04
C TYR A 87 -6.65 29.80 1.20
N ARG A 88 -7.62 30.70 1.08
CA ARG A 88 -8.71 30.87 2.07
C ARG A 88 -9.57 29.62 2.24
N GLU A 89 -9.64 28.77 1.23
CA GLU A 89 -10.41 27.53 1.28
C GLU A 89 -9.53 26.39 1.79
N SER A 90 -10.03 25.66 2.80
CA SER A 90 -9.33 24.52 3.39
C SER A 90 -8.89 23.52 2.31
N LEU A 91 -7.67 23.00 2.44
CA LEU A 91 -7.11 21.96 1.57
C LEU A 91 -8.07 20.78 1.40
N PHE A 92 -8.78 20.42 2.48
CA PHE A 92 -9.79 19.37 2.47
C PHE A 92 -10.91 19.65 1.47
N VAL A 93 -11.46 20.87 1.47
CA VAL A 93 -12.57 21.27 0.58
C VAL A 93 -12.10 21.32 -0.89
N GLN A 94 -10.85 21.72 -1.13
CA GLN A 94 -10.28 21.72 -2.48
C GLN A 94 -10.12 20.29 -3.04
N ILE A 95 -9.69 19.35 -2.19
CA ILE A 95 -9.54 17.93 -2.57
C ILE A 95 -10.91 17.28 -2.75
N GLU A 96 -11.88 17.53 -1.86
CA GLU A 96 -13.24 17.00 -2.01
C GLU A 96 -13.92 17.48 -3.29
N LYS A 97 -13.80 18.77 -3.64
CA LYS A 97 -14.31 19.29 -4.92
C LYS A 97 -13.68 18.57 -6.12
N TYR A 98 -12.39 18.27 -6.03
CA TYR A 98 -11.67 17.55 -7.07
C TYR A 98 -12.12 16.09 -7.19
N VAL A 99 -12.18 15.36 -6.06
CA VAL A 99 -12.58 13.95 -6.00
C VAL A 99 -14.06 13.79 -6.39
N GLY A 100 -14.96 14.61 -5.82
CA GLY A 100 -16.39 14.60 -6.15
C GLY A 100 -16.67 14.97 -7.61
N GLY A 101 -15.86 15.85 -8.21
CA GLY A 101 -15.93 16.14 -9.64
C GLY A 101 -15.53 14.97 -10.56
N HIS A 102 -14.77 13.99 -10.05
CA HIS A 102 -14.47 12.73 -10.75
C HIS A 102 -15.50 11.63 -10.46
N GLU A 103 -16.10 11.59 -9.27
CA GLU A 103 -17.18 10.65 -8.95
C GLU A 103 -18.48 10.94 -9.73
N ILE A 104 -18.81 12.21 -9.98
CA ILE A 104 -19.96 12.59 -10.83
C ILE A 104 -19.82 12.04 -12.26
N LYS A 105 -18.58 11.86 -12.76
CA LYS A 105 -18.34 11.21 -14.07
C LYS A 105 -18.43 9.67 -14.02
N LYS A 106 -18.31 9.04 -12.84
CA LYS A 106 -18.54 7.60 -12.65
C LYS A 106 -19.99 7.27 -12.33
N GLN A 107 -20.75 8.19 -11.72
CA GLN A 107 -22.15 7.97 -11.36
C GLN A 107 -23.11 7.92 -12.55
N MET A 108 -22.77 8.52 -13.69
CA MET A 108 -23.56 8.36 -14.92
C MET A 108 -23.52 6.95 -15.54
N VAL A 109 -22.85 5.98 -14.92
CA VAL A 109 -22.77 4.58 -15.39
C VAL A 109 -23.49 3.59 -14.44
N ASN A 110 -23.91 3.99 -13.25
CA ASN A 110 -24.51 3.07 -12.25
C ASN A 110 -25.96 3.41 -11.86
N GLU A 111 -26.66 4.29 -12.57
CA GLU A 111 -28.12 4.43 -12.42
C GLU A 111 -28.87 3.26 -13.07
N VAL A 112 -28.71 2.08 -12.49
CA VAL A 112 -29.68 0.98 -12.57
C VAL A 112 -29.61 0.28 -11.23
N PHE A 113 -30.34 0.73 -10.22
CA PHE A 113 -30.89 -0.09 -9.13
C PHE A 113 -31.87 0.81 -8.36
N GLU A 114 -33.05 1.01 -8.97
CA GLU A 114 -34.23 1.45 -8.26
C GLU A 114 -34.76 0.29 -7.39
N GLU A 115 -35.37 0.67 -6.25
CA GLU A 115 -36.26 -0.10 -5.38
C GLU A 115 -35.65 -1.13 -4.40
N LEU A 116 -35.37 -0.68 -3.16
CA LEU A 116 -35.48 -1.53 -1.96
C LEU A 116 -36.01 -0.72 -0.77
N ASP A 117 -37.17 -1.13 -0.25
CA ASP A 117 -38.04 -0.43 0.71
C ASP A 117 -37.85 -0.97 2.15
N ASP A 118 -36.62 -1.34 2.52
CA ASP A 118 -36.31 -1.90 3.84
C ASP A 118 -35.67 -0.84 4.75
N GLU A 119 -36.45 -0.30 5.70
CA GLU A 119 -35.98 0.67 6.72
C GLU A 119 -34.76 0.15 7.52
N GLU A 120 -34.59 -1.16 7.67
CA GLU A 120 -33.42 -1.74 8.34
C GLU A 120 -32.15 -1.65 7.49
N LEU A 121 -32.28 -1.80 6.17
CA LEU A 121 -31.17 -1.65 5.21
C LEU A 121 -30.79 -0.17 5.10
N VAL A 122 -31.78 0.72 5.03
CA VAL A 122 -31.58 2.18 5.04
C VAL A 122 -30.88 2.61 6.33
N ASN A 123 -31.29 2.10 7.50
CA ASN A 123 -30.63 2.42 8.76
C ASN A 123 -29.21 1.83 8.85
N LYS A 124 -28.95 0.62 8.33
CA LYS A 124 -27.58 0.08 8.24
C LYS A 124 -26.68 0.92 7.32
N ILE A 125 -27.20 1.36 6.18
CA ILE A 125 -26.51 2.26 5.25
C ILE A 125 -26.27 3.63 5.90
N LEU A 126 -27.25 4.19 6.61
CA LEU A 126 -27.11 5.45 7.32
C LEU A 126 -26.13 5.36 8.49
N THR A 127 -26.10 4.24 9.22
CA THR A 127 -25.13 4.02 10.32
C THR A 127 -23.72 3.80 9.78
N GLN A 128 -23.58 3.10 8.64
CA GLN A 128 -22.30 3.00 7.93
C GLN A 128 -21.86 4.35 7.36
N ALA A 129 -22.77 5.13 6.79
CA ALA A 129 -22.51 6.48 6.30
C ALA A 129 -22.15 7.45 7.44
N GLN A 130 -22.77 7.34 8.61
CA GLN A 130 -22.44 8.11 9.82
C GLN A 130 -21.07 7.73 10.40
N ASN A 131 -20.75 6.43 10.43
CA ASN A 131 -19.40 5.96 10.80
C ASN A 131 -18.33 6.39 9.77
N HIS A 132 -18.70 6.56 8.49
CA HIS A 132 -17.85 7.20 7.47
C HIS A 132 -17.77 8.72 7.64
N GLN A 133 -18.81 9.37 8.18
CA GLN A 133 -18.88 10.81 8.43
C GLN A 133 -17.99 11.25 9.61
N ASP A 134 -17.84 10.44 10.66
CA ASP A 134 -16.90 10.75 11.75
C ASP A 134 -15.41 10.58 11.33
N SER A 135 -15.15 9.94 10.18
CA SER A 135 -13.84 9.92 9.51
C SER A 135 -13.67 11.05 8.47
N CYS A 136 -14.70 11.86 8.24
CA CYS A 136 -14.85 12.76 7.08
C CYS A 136 -14.11 14.11 7.21
N HIS A 137 -13.13 14.24 8.10
CA HIS A 137 -12.26 15.44 8.13
C HIS A 137 -10.78 15.10 7.94
N LYS A 138 -10.46 13.87 7.55
CA LYS A 138 -9.08 13.45 7.31
C LYS A 138 -8.85 13.27 5.81
N ILE A 139 -8.00 14.12 5.25
CA ILE A 139 -7.53 13.98 3.87
C ILE A 139 -6.83 12.64 3.74
N ARG A 140 -7.27 11.81 2.79
CA ARG A 140 -6.55 10.58 2.48
C ARG A 140 -5.23 10.93 1.77
N PRO A 141 -4.10 10.34 2.17
CA PRO A 141 -2.80 10.64 1.56
C PRO A 141 -2.77 10.39 0.05
N ASP A 142 -3.42 9.32 -0.43
CA ASP A 142 -3.48 8.99 -1.87
C ASP A 142 -4.21 10.06 -2.68
N GLN A 143 -5.30 10.62 -2.13
CA GLN A 143 -6.04 11.71 -2.76
C GLN A 143 -5.21 13.00 -2.82
N LEU A 144 -4.44 13.28 -1.76
CA LEU A 144 -3.56 14.43 -1.69
C LEU A 144 -2.44 14.35 -2.74
N TRP A 145 -1.73 13.22 -2.81
CA TRP A 145 -0.66 13.03 -3.79
C TRP A 145 -1.18 13.12 -5.22
N THR A 146 -2.32 12.47 -5.51
CA THR A 146 -2.96 12.53 -6.83
C THR A 146 -3.34 13.97 -7.20
N PHE A 147 -3.96 14.70 -6.27
CA PHE A 147 -4.34 16.09 -6.47
C PHE A 147 -3.13 16.98 -6.78
N LEU A 148 -2.02 16.83 -6.06
CA LEU A 148 -0.81 17.64 -6.29
C LEU A 148 -0.14 17.32 -7.63
N ILE A 149 -0.01 16.04 -7.98
CA ILE A 149 0.57 15.60 -9.27
C ILE A 149 -0.25 16.11 -10.46
N ILE A 150 -1.56 16.29 -10.30
CA ILE A 150 -2.43 16.78 -11.37
C ILE A 150 -2.46 18.31 -11.41
N LYS A 151 -2.31 18.95 -10.25
CA LYS A 151 -2.34 20.42 -10.14
C LYS A 151 -1.02 21.07 -10.56
N ILE A 152 0.10 20.36 -10.43
CA ILE A 152 1.40 20.84 -10.89
C ILE A 152 1.44 20.89 -12.42
N THR A 153 2.07 21.93 -12.97
CA THR A 153 2.14 22.15 -14.43
C THR A 153 3.30 21.41 -15.08
N THR A 154 4.26 20.95 -14.29
CA THR A 154 5.45 20.20 -14.73
C THR A 154 5.18 18.71 -14.73
N HIS A 155 5.78 17.97 -15.67
CA HIS A 155 5.72 16.51 -15.65
C HIS A 155 6.45 15.96 -14.42
N CYS A 156 5.77 15.13 -13.63
CA CYS A 156 6.29 14.48 -12.43
C CYS A 156 6.46 12.97 -12.66
N ASP A 157 7.27 12.58 -13.65
CA ASP A 157 7.35 11.17 -14.08
C ASP A 157 8.01 10.30 -13.01
N GLU A 158 9.09 10.79 -12.38
CA GLU A 158 9.86 10.04 -11.39
C GLU A 158 9.07 9.89 -10.08
N THR A 159 8.40 10.97 -9.67
CA THR A 159 7.55 11.00 -8.49
C THR A 159 6.30 10.15 -8.68
N THR A 160 5.69 10.20 -9.87
CA THR A 160 4.54 9.34 -10.19
C THR A 160 4.96 7.88 -10.15
N LYS A 161 6.09 7.52 -10.78
CA LYS A 161 6.63 6.16 -10.75
C LYS A 161 6.85 5.65 -9.32
N LEU A 162 7.45 6.48 -8.45
CA LEU A 162 7.67 6.14 -7.05
C LEU A 162 6.35 5.95 -6.28
N ILE A 163 5.43 6.92 -6.39
CA ILE A 163 4.16 6.90 -5.67
C ILE A 163 3.26 5.76 -6.15
N SER A 164 3.18 5.52 -7.46
CA SER A 164 2.44 4.39 -8.04
C SER A 164 3.00 3.06 -7.55
N TYR A 165 4.32 2.92 -7.46
CA TYR A 165 4.93 1.71 -6.90
C TYR A 165 4.56 1.53 -5.43
N VAL A 166 4.72 2.58 -4.63
CA VAL A 166 4.38 2.57 -3.20
C VAL A 166 2.93 2.14 -2.97
N TYR A 167 1.97 2.71 -3.70
CA TYR A 167 0.55 2.36 -3.57
C TYR A 167 0.16 1.03 -4.21
N SER A 168 1.05 0.42 -5.01
CA SER A 168 0.84 -0.95 -5.51
C SER A 168 1.17 -2.03 -4.46
N ILE A 169 1.91 -1.66 -3.41
CA ILE A 169 2.24 -2.57 -2.32
C ILE A 169 0.96 -2.83 -1.51
N SER A 170 0.53 -4.09 -1.48
CA SER A 170 -0.66 -4.48 -0.72
C SER A 170 -0.43 -4.32 0.78
N CYS A 171 -1.32 -3.59 1.46
CA CYS A 171 -1.21 -3.32 2.90
C CYS A 171 -1.49 -4.55 3.79
N SER A 172 -1.88 -5.68 3.21
CA SER A 172 -2.31 -6.86 3.96
C SER A 172 -1.91 -8.14 3.26
N ASN A 173 -1.55 -9.13 4.08
CA ASN A 173 -1.39 -10.52 3.65
C ASN A 173 -2.73 -11.17 3.30
N ALA A 174 -3.88 -10.54 3.54
CA ALA A 174 -5.18 -11.10 3.18
C ALA A 174 -5.29 -11.45 1.68
N PHE A 175 -4.64 -10.67 0.81
CA PHE A 175 -4.57 -11.00 -0.62
C PHE A 175 -3.79 -12.30 -0.86
N THR A 176 -2.64 -12.47 -0.22
CA THR A 176 -1.85 -13.70 -0.35
C THR A 176 -2.54 -14.88 0.33
N GLU A 177 -3.20 -14.66 1.47
CA GLU A 177 -4.02 -15.65 2.17
C GLU A 177 -5.20 -16.14 1.32
N ASP A 178 -5.87 -15.26 0.58
CA ASP A 178 -6.94 -15.66 -0.33
C ASP A 178 -6.41 -16.53 -1.48
N VAL A 179 -5.27 -16.14 -2.07
CA VAL A 179 -4.56 -16.95 -3.06
C VAL A 179 -4.16 -18.33 -2.49
N PHE A 180 -3.65 -18.37 -1.26
CA PHE A 180 -3.29 -19.62 -0.58
C PHE A 180 -4.52 -20.46 -0.21
N SER A 181 -5.65 -19.83 0.12
CA SER A 181 -6.92 -20.51 0.42
C SER A 181 -7.44 -21.26 -0.80
N HIS A 182 -7.41 -20.62 -1.98
CA HIS A 182 -7.79 -21.24 -3.24
C HIS A 182 -6.90 -22.45 -3.59
N MET A 183 -5.63 -22.43 -3.20
CA MET A 183 -4.66 -23.49 -3.50
C MET A 183 -4.48 -24.53 -2.40
N LYS A 184 -5.12 -24.33 -1.24
CA LYS A 184 -4.96 -25.21 -0.07
C LYS A 184 -5.19 -26.68 -0.40
N HIS A 185 -6.21 -26.97 -1.22
CA HIS A 185 -6.56 -28.32 -1.63
C HIS A 185 -5.49 -29.04 -2.48
N LEU A 186 -4.63 -28.30 -3.20
CA LEU A 186 -3.53 -28.83 -3.99
C LEU A 186 -2.31 -29.20 -3.15
N TRP A 187 -2.19 -28.61 -1.94
CA TRP A 187 -1.12 -28.93 -1.00
C TRP A 187 -1.52 -29.99 0.03
N THR A 188 -2.73 -29.89 0.60
CA THR A 188 -3.09 -30.65 1.80
C THR A 188 -3.85 -31.95 1.52
N ASN A 189 -4.48 -32.09 0.36
CA ASN A 189 -5.25 -33.29 0.04
C ASN A 189 -4.33 -34.36 -0.56
N SER A 190 -4.08 -35.46 0.16
CA SER A 190 -3.19 -36.53 -0.30
C SER A 190 -3.59 -37.17 -1.64
N ARG A 191 -4.87 -37.05 -2.06
CA ARG A 191 -5.32 -37.51 -3.39
C ARG A 191 -4.94 -36.56 -4.52
N ASN A 192 -4.83 -35.26 -4.25
CA ASN A 192 -4.61 -34.19 -5.22
C ASN A 192 -3.32 -33.41 -4.92
N SER A 193 -2.45 -33.96 -4.06
CA SER A 193 -1.24 -33.29 -3.60
C SER A 193 -0.27 -33.19 -4.75
N MET A 194 0.03 -31.97 -5.15
CA MET A 194 0.98 -31.69 -6.23
C MET A 194 2.34 -31.28 -5.66
N LEU A 195 3.38 -31.47 -6.47
CA LEU A 195 4.71 -30.95 -6.16
C LEU A 195 4.68 -29.42 -6.09
N SER A 196 5.48 -28.83 -5.21
CA SER A 196 5.54 -27.39 -4.99
C SER A 196 5.78 -26.58 -6.26
N GLU A 197 6.59 -27.12 -7.17
CA GLU A 197 6.92 -26.50 -8.46
C GLU A 197 5.69 -26.45 -9.39
N THR A 198 4.87 -27.49 -9.38
CA THR A 198 3.63 -27.57 -10.17
C THR A 198 2.57 -26.62 -9.62
N VAL A 199 2.43 -26.56 -8.28
CA VAL A 199 1.53 -25.60 -7.62
C VAL A 199 1.95 -24.16 -7.94
N ALA A 200 3.26 -23.86 -7.90
CA ALA A 200 3.77 -22.52 -8.24
C ALA A 200 3.52 -22.16 -9.71
N ALA A 201 3.66 -23.11 -10.65
CA ALA A 201 3.36 -22.90 -12.06
C ALA A 201 1.86 -22.65 -12.28
N GLU A 202 0.99 -23.44 -11.64
CA GLU A 202 -0.45 -23.27 -11.72
C GLU A 202 -0.90 -21.92 -11.12
N LEU A 203 -0.28 -21.51 -10.02
CA LEU A 203 -0.55 -20.22 -9.37
C LEU A 203 -0.20 -19.05 -10.29
N LYS A 204 0.97 -19.10 -10.94
CA LYS A 204 1.35 -18.11 -11.94
C LYS A 204 0.36 -18.05 -13.10
N ILE A 205 -0.10 -19.20 -13.62
CA ILE A 205 -1.06 -19.24 -14.71
C ILE A 205 -2.42 -18.67 -14.28
N ARG A 206 -2.96 -19.10 -13.13
CA ARG A 206 -4.27 -18.64 -12.65
C ARG A 206 -4.29 -17.15 -12.31
N LEU A 207 -3.24 -16.63 -11.67
CA LEU A 207 -3.15 -15.20 -11.35
C LEU A 207 -3.05 -14.35 -12.62
N ASN A 208 -2.21 -14.75 -13.58
CA ASN A 208 -2.08 -14.05 -14.86
C ASN A 208 -3.36 -14.13 -15.72
N CYS A 209 -4.12 -15.22 -15.62
CA CYS A 209 -5.39 -15.37 -16.33
C CYS A 209 -6.55 -14.60 -15.68
N ASN A 210 -6.58 -14.47 -14.35
CA ASN A 210 -7.59 -13.66 -13.66
C ASN A 210 -7.41 -12.15 -13.93
N GLU A 211 -6.18 -11.66 -14.07
CA GLU A 211 -5.91 -10.29 -14.56
C GLU A 211 -6.49 -10.06 -15.97
N PHE A 212 -6.45 -11.07 -16.85
CA PHE A 212 -7.07 -11.02 -18.18
C PHE A 212 -8.60 -10.98 -18.14
N PHE A 213 -9.24 -11.73 -17.22
CA PHE A 213 -10.70 -11.72 -17.10
C PHE A 213 -11.26 -10.42 -16.50
N TYR A 214 -10.50 -9.72 -15.65
CA TYR A 214 -10.92 -8.42 -15.13
C TYR A 214 -10.87 -7.30 -16.19
N ILE A 215 -10.00 -7.44 -17.21
CA ILE A 215 -9.93 -6.53 -18.36
C ILE A 215 -11.00 -6.86 -19.42
N CYS A 216 -11.44 -8.12 -19.50
CA CYS A 216 -12.45 -8.54 -20.48
C CYS A 216 -13.90 -8.58 -19.93
N SER A 217 -14.15 -8.17 -18.69
CA SER A 217 -15.51 -8.12 -18.09
C SER A 217 -15.92 -6.73 -17.60
N LYS A 218 -15.40 -5.66 -18.20
CA LYS A 218 -15.99 -4.32 -18.17
C LYS A 218 -16.22 -3.81 -19.58
#